data_AF-A0A7V0Q4P1-F1
#
_entry.id   AF-A0A7V0Q4P1-F1
#
_cell.length_a   1.000
_cell.length_b   1.000
_cell.length_c   1.000
_cell.angle_alpha   90.00
_cell.angle_beta   90.00
_cell.angle_gamma   90.00
#
_symmetry.space_group_name_H-M   'P 1'
#
loop_
_entity.id
_entity.type
_entity.pdbx_description
1 polymer ?
#
loop_
_entity_poly.entity_id
_entity_poly.type
_entity_poly.pdbx_seq_one_letter_code
_entity_poly.pdbx_strand_id
1 'polypeptide(L)'
;MSRRSVILRLCTVAVVSALAAGCVRTDSVGNTTAATTTAPTTAPTTALTATTSTTTAAPAPTSTTIPSIDALVEGLADLPFAEFLEASYGRLISRDPEFLTSLRVADRYGLGNDRLNDLSDSYLRQTQNLESAILELLHARDRDALSPAEQTSYDVYEWYLDELVRGHEFMYHDNPIHYFLTSYNDNLLRLFTEDQPMATKGDAEDYISRLKQIRTQVDQLLEGLEIRRDMGVVPPRFILLR
;
A
#
# COMPACT_ATOMS: atom_id res chain seq x y z
N MET A 1 -10.91 -62.27 9.27
CA MET A 1 -11.44 -61.18 10.14
C MET A 1 -11.05 -59.87 9.44
N SER A 2 -11.89 -59.24 8.62
CA SER A 2 -13.07 -58.43 8.99
C SER A 2 -12.58 -57.15 9.72
N ARG A 3 -12.86 -55.90 9.33
CA ARG A 3 -13.92 -55.31 8.49
C ARG A 3 -13.65 -53.79 8.35
N ARG A 4 -14.09 -53.22 7.22
CA ARG A 4 -14.47 -51.80 6.95
C ARG A 4 -13.32 -50.82 6.62
N SER A 5 -13.19 -50.18 5.45
CA SER A 5 -14.09 -49.60 4.42
C SER A 5 -14.17 -48.07 4.51
N VAL A 6 -13.64 -47.42 3.45
CA VAL A 6 -14.23 -46.30 2.65
C VAL A 6 -14.51 -44.98 3.39
N ILE A 7 -14.02 -43.81 2.94
CA ILE A 7 -14.74 -42.76 2.15
C ILE A 7 -13.84 -41.51 2.27
N LEU A 8 -13.11 -40.99 1.26
CA LEU A 8 -13.50 -40.14 0.12
C LEU A 8 -14.46 -38.97 0.44
N ARG A 9 -13.96 -37.73 0.52
CA ARG A 9 -14.64 -36.45 0.15
C ARG A 9 -13.72 -35.28 0.54
N LEU A 10 -13.02 -34.63 -0.40
CA LEU A 10 -13.50 -33.50 -1.20
C LEU A 10 -14.44 -32.57 -0.41
N CYS A 11 -13.87 -31.56 0.27
CA CYS A 11 -14.60 -30.37 0.66
C CYS A 11 -14.41 -29.32 -0.44
N THR A 12 -15.30 -29.39 -1.42
CA THR A 12 -15.62 -28.37 -2.40
C THR A 12 -15.97 -27.05 -1.72
N VAL A 13 -15.30 -25.99 -2.16
CA VAL A 13 -15.64 -24.59 -1.94
C VAL A 13 -17.04 -24.33 -2.52
N ALA A 14 -17.99 -23.98 -1.65
CA ALA A 14 -19.31 -23.51 -2.07
C ALA A 14 -19.27 -21.98 -2.23
N VAL A 15 -19.02 -21.53 -3.46
CA VAL A 15 -19.31 -20.15 -3.88
C VAL A 15 -20.79 -20.11 -4.26
N VAL A 16 -21.61 -19.38 -3.50
CA VAL A 16 -22.99 -19.06 -3.88
C VAL A 16 -22.96 -17.77 -4.70
N SER A 17 -22.95 -17.91 -6.02
CA SER A 17 -23.24 -16.83 -6.96
C SER A 17 -24.74 -16.82 -7.26
N ALA A 18 -25.44 -15.75 -6.88
CA ALA A 18 -26.76 -15.42 -7.38
C ALA A 18 -26.62 -14.30 -8.41
N LEU A 19 -26.99 -14.57 -9.66
CA LEU A 19 -27.76 -13.70 -10.57
C LEU A 19 -27.65 -14.24 -12.00
N ALA A 20 -28.73 -14.84 -12.50
CA ALA A 20 -29.03 -14.89 -13.93
C ALA A 20 -30.53 -15.08 -14.12
N ALA A 21 -31.20 -14.03 -14.58
CA ALA A 21 -32.48 -14.14 -15.26
C ALA A 21 -32.28 -13.65 -16.71
N GLY A 22 -32.60 -14.50 -17.67
CA GLY A 22 -33.07 -14.09 -18.99
C GLY A 22 -32.05 -14.11 -20.13
N CYS A 23 -31.87 -15.28 -20.75
CA CYS A 23 -31.52 -15.38 -22.16
C CYS A 23 -32.71 -14.93 -23.03
N VAL A 24 -32.48 -14.14 -24.08
CA VAL A 24 -32.98 -14.44 -25.43
C VAL A 24 -31.96 -13.95 -26.45
N ARG A 25 -31.60 -14.86 -27.34
CA ARG A 25 -30.71 -14.72 -28.49
C ARG A 25 -31.60 -14.78 -29.73
N THR A 26 -31.41 -13.88 -30.69
CA THR A 26 -31.82 -14.10 -32.08
C THR A 26 -30.66 -13.68 -32.98
N ASP A 27 -30.13 -14.66 -33.70
CA ASP A 27 -29.10 -14.48 -34.71
C ASP A 27 -29.71 -13.83 -35.97
N SER A 28 -28.97 -12.95 -36.63
CA SER A 28 -29.11 -12.78 -38.09
C SER A 28 -27.77 -12.43 -38.73
N VAL A 29 -27.44 -13.24 -39.72
CA VAL A 29 -26.27 -13.14 -40.59
C VAL A 29 -26.54 -12.09 -41.66
N GLY A 30 -25.60 -11.17 -41.86
CA GLY A 30 -25.59 -10.20 -42.94
C GLY A 30 -24.16 -9.96 -43.42
N ASN A 31 -23.86 -10.45 -44.63
CA ASN A 31 -22.58 -10.41 -45.31
C ASN A 31 -22.32 -9.03 -45.97
N THR A 32 -21.05 -8.77 -46.35
CA THR A 32 -20.58 -7.72 -47.30
C THR A 32 -20.54 -6.30 -46.70
N THR A 33 -19.52 -5.44 -46.84
CA THR A 33 -18.57 -5.20 -47.93
C THR A 33 -17.40 -4.36 -47.39
N ALA A 34 -16.19 -4.57 -47.91
CA ALA A 34 -15.08 -3.65 -47.74
C ALA A 34 -15.43 -2.26 -48.30
N ALA A 35 -15.12 -1.21 -47.53
CA ALA A 35 -15.09 0.16 -48.04
C ALA A 35 -13.74 0.79 -47.66
N THR A 36 -12.84 0.75 -48.63
CA THR A 36 -11.67 1.61 -48.73
C THR A 36 -12.14 3.06 -48.77
N THR A 37 -11.78 3.85 -47.77
CA THR A 37 -11.87 5.31 -47.85
C THR A 37 -10.46 5.88 -47.82
N THR A 38 -9.93 6.13 -49.02
CA THR A 38 -8.83 7.06 -49.26
C THR A 38 -9.34 8.48 -49.06
N ALA A 39 -8.75 9.23 -48.12
CA ALA A 39 -8.91 10.67 -48.01
C ALA A 39 -7.53 11.35 -48.18
N PRO A 40 -7.49 12.56 -48.78
CA PRO A 40 -6.32 13.05 -49.49
C PRO A 40 -5.28 13.75 -48.60
N THR A 41 -4.04 13.65 -49.07
CA THR A 41 -2.85 14.44 -48.79
C THR A 41 -3.13 15.96 -48.77
N THR A 42 -2.74 16.63 -47.69
CA THR A 42 -1.79 17.78 -47.65
C THR A 42 -1.85 18.46 -46.28
N ALA A 43 -0.84 18.22 -45.45
CA ALA A 43 -0.59 19.02 -44.24
C ALA A 43 0.62 19.93 -44.51
N PRO A 44 0.55 21.25 -44.27
CA PRO A 44 1.70 22.12 -44.40
C PRO A 44 2.70 21.84 -43.28
N THR A 45 3.96 21.64 -43.66
CA THR A 45 5.10 21.55 -42.75
C THR A 45 5.35 22.92 -42.11
N THR A 46 4.83 23.12 -40.91
CA THR A 46 5.23 24.24 -40.06
C THR A 46 6.49 23.83 -39.30
N ALA A 47 7.61 24.48 -39.61
CA ALA A 47 8.87 24.28 -38.91
C ALA A 47 8.72 24.66 -37.42
N LEU A 48 8.90 23.70 -36.50
CA LEU A 48 9.10 24.00 -35.09
C LEU A 48 10.49 24.59 -34.91
N THR A 49 10.55 25.91 -34.71
CA THR A 49 11.69 26.56 -34.07
C THR A 49 11.87 26.00 -32.66
N ALA A 50 13.01 25.38 -32.41
CA ALA A 50 13.42 24.94 -31.08
C ALA A 50 13.72 26.17 -30.22
N THR A 51 12.77 26.56 -29.37
CA THR A 51 13.01 27.50 -28.28
C THR A 51 13.76 26.73 -27.20
N THR A 52 15.01 27.09 -26.94
CA THR A 52 15.77 26.62 -25.77
C THR A 52 15.07 27.11 -24.50
N SER A 53 14.28 26.23 -23.89
CA SER A 53 13.77 26.43 -22.54
C SER A 53 14.92 26.25 -21.57
N THR A 54 15.39 27.33 -20.97
CA THR A 54 16.25 27.28 -19.79
C THR A 54 15.50 26.52 -18.70
N THR A 55 15.90 25.30 -18.41
CA THR A 55 15.42 24.54 -17.25
C THR A 55 15.92 25.26 -16.00
N THR A 56 15.07 26.11 -15.43
CA THR A 56 15.20 26.53 -14.03
C THR A 56 15.15 25.26 -13.19
N ALA A 57 16.25 24.98 -12.49
CA ALA A 57 16.32 23.90 -11.52
C ALA A 57 15.15 24.05 -10.55
N ALA A 58 14.27 23.04 -10.52
CA ALA A 58 13.22 22.94 -9.53
C ALA A 58 13.87 23.02 -8.13
N PRO A 59 13.32 23.80 -7.19
CA PRO A 59 13.82 23.80 -5.82
C PRO A 59 13.77 22.36 -5.30
N ALA A 60 14.87 21.92 -4.69
CA ALA A 60 14.96 20.62 -4.04
C ALA A 60 13.75 20.44 -3.10
N PRO A 61 13.11 19.26 -3.08
CA PRO A 61 12.02 19.01 -2.16
C PRO A 61 12.54 19.25 -0.75
N THR A 62 11.82 20.10 -0.01
CA THR A 62 12.03 20.37 1.41
C THR A 62 12.14 19.02 2.11
N SER A 63 13.30 18.70 2.68
CA SER A 63 13.48 17.51 3.50
C SER A 63 12.46 17.56 4.63
N THR A 64 11.44 16.70 4.58
CA THR A 64 10.55 16.46 5.70
C THR A 64 11.42 15.89 6.82
N THR A 65 11.67 16.68 7.87
CA THR A 65 12.36 16.21 9.06
C THR A 65 11.57 15.05 9.65
N ILE A 66 12.13 13.85 9.57
CA ILE A 66 11.54 12.66 10.18
C ILE A 66 11.55 12.89 11.72
N PRO A 67 10.39 12.81 12.41
CA PRO A 67 10.31 13.11 13.85
C PRO A 67 11.14 12.12 14.69
N SER A 68 11.65 12.51 15.86
CA SER A 68 12.37 11.56 16.73
C SER A 68 11.45 10.50 17.33
N ILE A 69 12.00 9.34 17.75
CA ILE A 69 11.22 8.29 18.43
C ILE A 69 10.61 8.81 19.72
N ASP A 70 11.36 9.59 20.51
CA ASP A 70 10.87 10.19 21.76
C ASP A 70 9.61 11.03 21.53
N ALA A 71 9.60 11.85 20.46
CA ALA A 71 8.43 12.62 20.07
C ALA A 71 7.26 11.72 19.62
N LEU A 72 7.56 10.61 18.96
CA LEU A 72 6.56 9.64 18.52
C LEU A 72 6.00 8.79 19.66
N VAL A 73 6.66 8.66 20.80
CA VAL A 73 6.10 7.93 21.96
C VAL A 73 5.63 8.86 23.09
N GLU A 74 5.86 10.15 22.95
CA GLU A 74 5.51 11.17 23.94
C GLU A 74 4.03 11.06 24.38
N GLY A 75 3.84 11.02 25.70
CA GLY A 75 2.53 10.96 26.35
C GLY A 75 1.84 9.60 26.31
N LEU A 76 2.33 8.60 25.56
CA LEU A 76 1.67 7.29 25.47
C LEU A 76 1.66 6.54 26.81
N ALA A 77 2.74 6.63 27.58
CA ALA A 77 2.88 5.90 28.85
C ALA A 77 1.84 6.33 29.91
N ASP A 78 1.41 7.59 29.86
CA ASP A 78 0.52 8.17 30.87
C ASP A 78 -0.98 7.95 30.55
N LEU A 79 -1.30 7.45 29.36
CA LEU A 79 -2.69 7.23 28.94
C LEU A 79 -3.32 6.04 29.69
N PRO A 80 -4.65 6.10 29.95
CA PRO A 80 -5.44 4.92 30.28
C PRO A 80 -5.27 3.82 29.24
N PHE A 81 -5.40 2.54 29.64
CA PHE A 81 -5.07 1.41 28.76
C PHE A 81 -5.78 1.45 27.40
N ALA A 82 -7.10 1.68 27.37
CA ALA A 82 -7.85 1.75 26.12
C ALA A 82 -7.39 2.91 25.21
N GLU A 83 -7.09 4.08 25.79
CA GLU A 83 -6.59 5.24 25.05
C GLU A 83 -5.15 5.01 24.56
N PHE A 84 -4.33 4.30 25.34
CA PHE A 84 -2.99 3.88 24.93
C PHE A 84 -3.05 2.99 23.68
N LEU A 85 -3.95 2.00 23.64
CA LEU A 85 -4.11 1.13 22.46
C LEU A 85 -4.47 1.95 21.22
N GLU A 86 -5.51 2.77 21.30
CA GLU A 86 -5.97 3.58 20.16
C GLU A 86 -4.89 4.58 19.71
N ALA A 87 -4.26 5.29 20.64
CA ALA A 87 -3.25 6.29 20.32
C ALA A 87 -1.97 5.67 19.75
N SER A 88 -1.50 4.55 20.31
CA SER A 88 -0.30 3.88 19.82
C SER A 88 -0.53 3.24 18.45
N TYR A 89 -1.66 2.55 18.26
CA TYR A 89 -2.03 2.00 16.95
C TYR A 89 -2.24 3.12 15.92
N GLY A 90 -2.88 4.22 16.32
CA GLY A 90 -3.04 5.42 15.50
C GLY A 90 -1.72 5.98 14.99
N ARG A 91 -0.68 6.01 15.82
CA ARG A 91 0.68 6.44 15.41
C ARG A 91 1.33 5.47 14.43
N LEU A 92 1.09 4.16 14.57
CA LEU A 92 1.59 3.15 13.63
C LEU A 92 0.88 3.23 12.28
N ILE A 93 -0.45 3.20 12.26
CA ILE A 93 -1.23 3.20 11.01
C ILE A 93 -1.09 4.53 10.23
N SER A 94 -0.82 5.64 10.92
CA SER A 94 -0.54 6.93 10.29
C SER A 94 0.76 6.95 9.48
N ARG A 95 1.60 5.91 9.60
CA ARG A 95 2.81 5.74 8.81
C ARG A 95 2.56 5.17 7.41
N ASP A 96 1.32 4.75 7.14
CA ASP A 96 0.86 4.26 5.85
C ASP A 96 -0.32 5.11 5.33
N PRO A 97 -0.06 6.35 4.85
CA PRO A 97 -1.10 7.23 4.34
C PRO A 97 -1.85 6.66 3.12
N GLU A 98 -1.22 5.83 2.31
CA GLU A 98 -1.89 5.17 1.17
C GLU A 98 -2.92 4.14 1.65
N PHE A 99 -2.57 3.34 2.66
CA PHE A 99 -3.50 2.39 3.26
C PHE A 99 -4.69 3.11 3.91
N LEU A 100 -4.46 4.23 4.59
CA LEU A 100 -5.54 5.05 5.14
C LEU A 100 -6.48 5.61 4.07
N THR A 101 -5.96 5.98 2.88
CA THR A 101 -6.80 6.31 1.71
C THR A 101 -7.63 5.12 1.26
N SER A 102 -7.01 3.93 1.13
CA SER A 102 -7.72 2.72 0.69
C SER A 102 -8.88 2.34 1.62
N LEU A 103 -8.73 2.60 2.92
CA LEU A 103 -9.75 2.40 3.94
C LEU A 103 -10.76 3.56 4.04
N ARG A 104 -10.53 4.68 3.34
CA ARG A 104 -11.32 5.92 3.42
C ARG A 104 -11.43 6.49 4.83
N VAL A 105 -10.33 6.45 5.58
CA VAL A 105 -10.26 6.93 6.96
C VAL A 105 -9.10 7.90 7.22
N ALA A 106 -8.43 8.41 6.18
CA ALA A 106 -7.33 9.37 6.33
C ALA A 106 -7.69 10.57 7.23
N ASP A 107 -8.88 11.17 7.02
CA ASP A 107 -9.36 12.30 7.81
C ASP A 107 -9.49 11.98 9.32
N ARG A 108 -9.83 10.73 9.68
CA ARG A 108 -9.93 10.29 11.08
C ARG A 108 -8.59 10.39 11.81
N TYR A 109 -7.48 10.22 11.09
CA TYR A 109 -6.13 10.31 11.61
C TYR A 109 -5.47 11.67 11.33
N GLY A 110 -6.25 12.67 10.88
CA GLY A 110 -5.75 14.01 10.60
C GLY A 110 -4.81 14.08 9.38
N LEU A 111 -4.92 13.11 8.47
CA LEU A 111 -4.12 13.03 7.25
C LEU A 111 -5.00 13.32 6.02
N GLY A 112 -4.42 13.97 5.02
CA GLY A 112 -5.04 14.14 3.70
C GLY A 112 -4.78 12.95 2.79
N ASN A 113 -5.43 12.93 1.63
CA ASN A 113 -5.18 11.93 0.57
C ASN A 113 -4.10 12.42 -0.42
N ASP A 114 -3.17 13.24 0.08
CA ASP A 114 -2.20 14.01 -0.69
C ASP A 114 -0.79 13.45 -0.63
N ARG A 115 -0.53 12.40 0.16
CA ARG A 115 0.80 11.84 0.41
C ARG A 115 0.92 10.40 -0.08
N LEU A 116 2.06 10.08 -0.66
CA LEU A 116 2.49 8.69 -0.89
C LEU A 116 3.27 8.17 0.33
N ASN A 117 3.37 6.86 0.46
CA ASN A 117 4.16 6.19 1.49
C ASN A 117 5.64 6.54 1.34
N ASP A 118 6.33 6.77 2.46
CA ASP A 118 7.77 6.96 2.50
C ASP A 118 8.44 5.58 2.55
N LEU A 119 9.05 5.18 1.43
CA LEU A 119 9.72 3.89 1.28
C LEU A 119 11.21 3.97 1.62
N SER A 120 11.70 5.11 2.11
CA SER A 120 13.11 5.26 2.45
C SER A 120 13.51 4.31 3.57
N ASP A 121 14.73 3.81 3.47
CA ASP A 121 15.29 2.92 4.47
C ASP A 121 15.29 3.52 5.89
N SER A 122 15.59 4.83 6.00
CA SER A 122 15.51 5.56 7.27
C SER A 122 14.11 5.60 7.87
N TYR A 123 13.08 5.77 7.03
CA TYR A 123 11.69 5.79 7.48
C TYR A 123 11.26 4.42 7.97
N LEU A 124 11.62 3.36 7.25
CA LEU A 124 11.34 1.98 7.65
C LEU A 124 12.01 1.63 8.99
N ARG A 125 13.29 1.93 9.18
CA ARG A 125 13.97 1.71 10.47
C ARG A 125 13.34 2.49 11.60
N GLN A 126 12.88 3.71 11.33
CA GLN A 126 12.14 4.45 12.34
C GLN A 126 10.81 3.78 12.70
N THR A 127 10.08 3.26 11.72
CA THR A 127 8.85 2.50 11.97
C THR A 127 9.14 1.33 12.90
N GLN A 128 10.21 0.58 12.63
CA GLN A 128 10.65 -0.54 13.48
C GLN A 128 10.95 -0.10 14.91
N ASN A 129 11.72 0.98 15.08
CA ASN A 129 12.01 1.53 16.40
C ASN A 129 10.73 1.98 17.15
N LEU A 130 9.74 2.52 16.43
CA LEU A 130 8.44 2.88 17.03
C LEU A 130 7.66 1.64 17.46
N GLU A 131 7.62 0.59 16.64
CA GLU A 131 6.98 -0.68 16.95
C GLU A 131 7.59 -1.31 18.22
N SER A 132 8.93 -1.37 18.29
CA SER A 132 9.64 -1.86 19.47
C SER A 132 9.35 -1.01 20.71
N ALA A 133 9.38 0.31 20.60
CA ALA A 133 9.12 1.20 21.73
C ALA A 133 7.67 1.08 22.23
N ILE A 134 6.69 0.91 21.33
CA ILE A 134 5.30 0.68 21.72
C ILE A 134 5.13 -0.68 22.41
N LEU A 135 5.81 -1.72 21.93
CA LEU A 135 5.81 -3.04 22.58
C LEU A 135 6.38 -2.97 24.00
N GLU A 136 7.51 -2.27 24.20
CA GLU A 136 8.09 -2.03 25.53
C GLU A 136 7.12 -1.28 26.45
N LEU A 137 6.44 -0.25 25.95
CA LEU A 137 5.41 0.47 26.70
C LEU A 137 4.21 -0.41 27.07
N LEU A 138 3.82 -1.33 26.20
CA LEU A 138 2.76 -2.31 26.48
C LEU A 138 3.21 -3.30 27.56
N HIS A 139 4.42 -3.83 27.47
CA HIS A 139 5.01 -4.75 28.47
C HIS A 139 5.21 -4.10 29.84
N ALA A 140 5.36 -2.77 29.91
CA ALA A 140 5.40 -2.05 31.17
C ALA A 140 4.04 -1.97 31.90
N ARG A 141 2.92 -2.32 31.25
CA ARG A 141 1.59 -2.34 31.86
C ARG A 141 1.37 -3.65 32.62
N ASP A 142 0.80 -3.55 33.82
CA ASP A 142 0.41 -4.73 34.61
C ASP A 142 -0.87 -5.36 34.01
N ARG A 143 -0.68 -6.46 33.28
CA ARG A 143 -1.76 -7.23 32.65
C ARG A 143 -2.77 -7.76 33.68
N ASP A 144 -2.33 -8.17 34.86
CA ASP A 144 -3.21 -8.78 35.87
C ASP A 144 -4.10 -7.75 36.57
N ALA A 145 -3.74 -6.46 36.50
CA ALA A 145 -4.57 -5.36 36.95
C ALA A 145 -5.68 -4.96 35.96
N LEU A 146 -5.67 -5.49 34.73
CA LEU A 146 -6.66 -5.18 33.69
C LEU A 146 -7.95 -6.01 33.86
N SER A 147 -9.07 -5.47 33.38
CA SER A 147 -10.31 -6.25 33.29
C SER A 147 -10.18 -7.43 32.31
N PRO A 148 -11.01 -8.49 32.42
CA PRO A 148 -10.89 -9.64 31.52
C PRO A 148 -11.00 -9.31 30.01
N ALA A 149 -11.79 -8.29 29.66
CA ALA A 149 -11.90 -7.83 28.27
C ALA A 149 -10.62 -7.12 27.82
N GLU A 150 -10.06 -6.25 28.66
CA GLU A 150 -8.80 -5.54 28.39
C GLU A 150 -7.60 -6.50 28.33
N GLN A 151 -7.59 -7.57 29.13
CA GLN A 151 -6.58 -8.63 29.02
C GLN A 151 -6.59 -9.29 27.64
N THR A 152 -7.78 -9.49 27.05
CA THR A 152 -7.87 -10.04 25.69
C THR A 152 -7.31 -9.05 24.67
N SER A 153 -7.63 -7.76 24.81
CA SER A 153 -7.07 -6.71 23.95
C SER A 153 -5.55 -6.58 24.11
N TYR A 154 -5.04 -6.72 25.33
CA TYR A 154 -3.61 -6.78 25.63
C TYR A 154 -2.95 -7.93 24.86
N ASP A 155 -3.47 -9.15 25.01
CA ASP A 155 -2.87 -10.34 24.40
C ASP A 155 -2.84 -10.26 22.88
N VAL A 156 -3.92 -9.77 22.26
CA VAL A 156 -3.99 -9.63 20.80
C VAL A 156 -3.02 -8.55 20.31
N TYR A 157 -2.93 -7.42 21.01
CA TYR A 157 -2.05 -6.34 20.59
C TYR A 157 -0.57 -6.65 20.84
N GLU A 158 -0.27 -7.34 21.94
CA GLU A 158 1.07 -7.84 22.23
C GLU A 158 1.50 -8.84 21.15
N TRP A 159 0.65 -9.81 20.80
CA TRP A 159 0.92 -10.74 19.70
C TRP A 159 1.18 -9.99 18.39
N TYR A 160 0.34 -9.02 18.04
CA TYR A 160 0.52 -8.23 16.82
C TYR A 160 1.86 -7.48 16.78
N LEU A 161 2.22 -6.80 17.87
CA LEU A 161 3.47 -6.05 17.96
C LEU A 161 4.70 -6.97 18.01
N ASP A 162 4.63 -8.10 18.72
CA ASP A 162 5.70 -9.10 18.75
C ASP A 162 5.97 -9.67 17.35
N GLU A 163 4.92 -10.00 16.58
CA GLU A 163 5.08 -10.44 15.19
C GLU A 163 5.77 -9.38 14.32
N LEU A 164 5.40 -8.10 14.46
CA LEU A 164 6.08 -7.01 13.74
C LEU A 164 7.56 -6.92 14.13
N VAL A 165 7.87 -6.90 15.43
CA VAL A 165 9.22 -6.76 15.96
C VAL A 165 10.12 -7.94 15.57
N ARG A 166 9.62 -9.17 15.66
CA ARG A 166 10.36 -10.34 15.16
C ARG A 166 10.54 -10.29 13.65
N GLY A 167 9.60 -9.70 12.92
CA GLY A 167 9.70 -9.49 11.47
C GLY A 167 10.81 -8.54 11.05
N HIS A 168 11.33 -7.68 11.96
CA HIS A 168 12.38 -6.70 11.64
C HIS A 168 13.63 -7.34 11.06
N GLU A 169 14.03 -8.51 11.56
CA GLU A 169 15.21 -9.24 11.07
C GLU A 169 15.06 -9.67 9.60
N PHE A 170 13.81 -9.82 9.14
CA PHE A 170 13.46 -10.26 7.80
C PHE A 170 13.05 -9.13 6.86
N MET A 171 13.19 -7.85 7.25
CA MET A 171 12.68 -6.70 6.48
C MET A 171 13.16 -6.59 5.02
N TYR A 172 14.32 -7.20 4.69
CA TYR A 172 14.87 -7.24 3.33
C TYR A 172 14.77 -8.61 2.66
N HIS A 173 14.06 -9.57 3.26
CA HIS A 173 13.90 -10.93 2.73
C HIS A 173 12.60 -11.10 1.92
N ASP A 174 12.04 -9.99 1.46
CA ASP A 174 10.88 -9.91 0.58
C ASP A 174 11.28 -9.41 -0.83
N ASN A 175 10.29 -9.34 -1.71
CA ASN A 175 10.45 -8.74 -3.02
C ASN A 175 9.28 -7.78 -3.26
N PRO A 176 9.48 -6.45 -3.17
CA PRO A 176 8.39 -5.49 -3.28
C PRO A 176 7.82 -5.34 -4.71
N ILE A 177 8.51 -5.87 -5.73
CA ILE A 177 8.04 -5.84 -7.12
C ILE A 177 7.85 -7.26 -7.66
N HIS A 178 6.60 -7.65 -7.87
CA HIS A 178 6.22 -8.92 -8.46
C HIS A 178 4.93 -8.81 -9.30
N TYR A 179 4.52 -9.89 -9.97
CA TYR A 179 3.36 -9.88 -10.89
C TYR A 179 2.02 -10.18 -10.21
N PHE A 180 2.00 -10.32 -8.89
CA PHE A 180 0.82 -10.74 -8.13
C PHE A 180 0.21 -9.56 -7.36
N LEU A 181 -0.98 -9.80 -6.79
CA LEU A 181 -1.65 -8.85 -5.91
C LEU A 181 -0.69 -8.34 -4.84
N THR A 182 -0.85 -7.08 -4.44
CA THR A 182 -0.04 -6.39 -3.41
C THR A 182 1.39 -6.04 -3.80
N SER A 183 1.79 -6.26 -5.05
CA SER A 183 3.05 -5.69 -5.56
C SER A 183 3.02 -4.17 -5.53
N TYR A 184 4.17 -3.51 -5.41
CA TYR A 184 4.29 -2.05 -5.48
C TYR A 184 3.52 -1.45 -6.66
N ASN A 185 3.70 -1.99 -7.87
CA ASN A 185 3.04 -1.46 -9.07
C ASN A 185 1.53 -1.69 -9.08
N ASP A 186 1.05 -2.77 -8.46
CA ASP A 186 -0.37 -3.10 -8.33
C ASP A 186 -1.04 -2.13 -7.34
N ASN A 187 -0.43 -1.95 -6.17
CA ASN A 187 -0.89 -1.01 -5.15
C ASN A 187 -0.90 0.44 -5.66
N LEU A 188 0.17 0.87 -6.33
CA LEU A 188 0.26 2.22 -6.88
C LEU A 188 -0.81 2.47 -7.94
N LEU A 189 -1.04 1.51 -8.84
CA LEU A 189 -2.10 1.63 -9.84
C LEU A 189 -3.47 1.72 -9.18
N ARG A 190 -3.79 0.77 -8.29
CA ARG A 190 -5.06 0.71 -7.55
C ARG A 190 -5.32 1.99 -6.76
N LEU A 191 -4.29 2.54 -6.12
CA LEU A 191 -4.38 3.81 -5.39
C LEU A 191 -4.89 4.93 -6.30
N PHE A 192 -4.29 5.08 -7.48
CA PHE A 192 -4.62 6.17 -8.41
C PHE A 192 -5.90 5.92 -9.22
N THR A 193 -6.30 4.67 -9.46
CA THR A 193 -7.47 4.36 -10.29
C THR A 193 -8.74 4.03 -9.52
N GLU A 194 -8.63 3.56 -8.28
CA GLU A 194 -9.76 3.03 -7.50
C GLU A 194 -9.93 3.70 -6.14
N ASP A 195 -8.84 3.86 -5.37
CA ASP A 195 -8.93 4.29 -3.97
C ASP A 195 -9.02 5.81 -3.83
N GLN A 196 -8.26 6.57 -4.63
CA GLN A 196 -8.25 8.03 -4.54
C GLN A 196 -9.67 8.60 -4.78
N PRO A 197 -10.20 9.41 -3.86
CA PRO A 197 -11.39 10.21 -4.10
C PRO A 197 -11.21 11.15 -5.32
N MET A 198 -12.29 11.44 -6.04
CA MET A 198 -12.29 12.30 -7.24
C MET A 198 -13.58 13.13 -7.36
N ALA A 199 -14.24 13.43 -6.24
CA ALA A 199 -15.53 14.11 -6.22
C ALA A 199 -15.41 15.63 -6.14
N THR A 200 -14.32 16.13 -5.54
CA THR A 200 -14.14 17.57 -5.28
C THR A 200 -12.88 18.14 -5.94
N LYS A 201 -12.79 19.48 -5.95
CA LYS A 201 -11.56 20.16 -6.35
C LYS A 201 -10.37 19.80 -5.45
N GLY A 202 -10.61 19.65 -4.14
CA GLY A 202 -9.57 19.25 -3.18
C GLY A 202 -9.02 17.87 -3.51
N ASP A 203 -9.89 16.92 -3.83
CA ASP A 203 -9.48 15.56 -4.19
C ASP A 203 -8.57 15.54 -5.44
N ALA A 204 -8.86 16.40 -6.42
CA ALA A 204 -8.02 16.56 -7.61
C ALA A 204 -6.68 17.24 -7.29
N GLU A 205 -6.65 18.18 -6.35
CA GLU A 205 -5.40 18.79 -5.86
C GLU A 205 -4.53 17.78 -5.12
N ASP A 206 -5.13 16.94 -4.27
CA ASP A 206 -4.49 15.83 -3.56
C ASP A 206 -3.90 14.81 -4.54
N TYR A 207 -4.64 14.43 -5.58
CA TYR A 207 -4.15 13.53 -6.63
C TYR A 207 -2.93 14.11 -7.34
N ILE A 208 -2.96 15.40 -7.71
CA ILE A 208 -1.82 16.09 -8.31
C ILE A 208 -0.64 16.14 -7.34
N SER A 209 -0.88 16.31 -6.03
CA SER A 209 0.17 16.26 -5.01
C SER A 209 0.88 14.91 -4.99
N ARG A 210 0.12 13.81 -5.03
CA ARG A 210 0.68 12.45 -5.11
C ARG A 210 1.46 12.19 -6.39
N LEU A 211 0.95 12.63 -7.54
CA LEU A 211 1.67 12.51 -8.82
C LEU A 211 3.07 13.15 -8.78
N LYS A 212 3.24 14.25 -8.05
CA LYS A 212 4.55 14.92 -7.89
C LYS A 212 5.52 14.14 -7.01
N GLN A 213 5.03 13.22 -6.17
CA GLN A 213 5.83 12.42 -5.24
C GLN A 213 6.29 11.09 -5.83
N ILE A 214 5.68 10.62 -6.94
CA ILE A 214 5.99 9.33 -7.56
C ILE A 214 7.49 9.15 -7.79
N ARG A 215 8.18 10.16 -8.32
CA ARG A 215 9.62 10.08 -8.56
C ARG A 215 10.40 9.78 -7.28
N THR A 216 10.12 10.52 -6.21
CA THR A 216 10.76 10.33 -4.91
C THR A 216 10.51 8.93 -4.38
N GLN A 217 9.26 8.45 -4.43
CA GLN A 217 8.92 7.12 -3.94
C GLN A 217 9.59 6.01 -4.75
N VAL A 218 9.69 6.16 -6.07
CA VAL A 218 10.41 5.22 -6.95
C VAL A 218 11.91 5.23 -6.63
N ASP A 219 12.51 6.39 -6.40
CA ASP A 219 13.93 6.49 -6.02
C ASP A 219 14.20 5.77 -4.68
N GLN A 220 13.30 5.90 -3.70
CA GLN A 220 13.35 5.18 -2.43
C GLN A 220 13.16 3.65 -2.59
N LEU A 221 12.24 3.24 -3.47
CA LEU A 221 12.06 1.82 -3.79
C LEU A 221 13.32 1.24 -4.43
N LEU A 222 13.97 1.97 -5.33
CA LEU A 222 15.23 1.56 -5.95
C LEU A 222 16.35 1.41 -4.91
N GLU A 223 16.49 2.36 -3.98
CA GLU A 223 17.41 2.25 -2.84
C GLU A 223 17.17 0.93 -2.06
N GLY A 224 15.91 0.64 -1.71
CA GLY A 224 15.55 -0.59 -1.00
C GLY A 224 15.83 -1.87 -1.81
N LEU A 225 15.70 -1.83 -3.13
CA LEU A 225 16.05 -2.94 -4.02
C LEU A 225 17.56 -3.13 -4.16
N GLU A 226 18.36 -2.07 -4.12
CA GLU A 226 19.82 -2.15 -4.12
C GLU A 226 20.34 -2.81 -2.84
N ILE A 227 19.80 -2.44 -1.67
CA ILE A 227 20.12 -3.11 -0.40
C ILE A 227 19.85 -4.61 -0.48
N ARG A 228 18.66 -5.00 -0.97
CA ARG A 228 18.28 -6.41 -1.16
C ARG A 228 19.20 -7.15 -2.11
N ARG A 229 19.54 -6.52 -3.24
CA ARG A 229 20.47 -7.07 -4.24
C ARG A 229 21.84 -7.34 -3.62
N ASP A 230 22.36 -6.41 -2.83
CA ASP A 230 23.68 -6.53 -2.19
C ASP A 230 23.70 -7.65 -1.12
N MET A 231 22.53 -7.99 -0.55
CA MET A 231 22.31 -9.17 0.32
C MET A 231 22.07 -10.48 -0.45
N GLY A 232 21.99 -10.44 -1.79
CA GLY A 232 21.65 -11.60 -2.62
C GLY A 232 20.16 -11.94 -2.65
N VAL A 233 19.29 -11.09 -2.10
CA VAL A 233 17.84 -11.22 -2.19
C VAL A 233 17.37 -10.61 -3.51
N VAL A 234 17.38 -11.43 -4.55
CA VAL A 234 16.95 -11.04 -5.89
C VAL A 234 15.89 -12.01 -6.41
N PRO A 235 14.81 -11.52 -7.04
CA PRO A 235 13.78 -12.38 -7.60
C PRO A 235 14.34 -13.30 -8.69
N PRO A 236 13.75 -14.49 -8.89
CA PRO A 236 14.08 -15.33 -10.05
C PRO A 236 13.97 -14.56 -11.38
N ARG A 237 14.91 -14.80 -12.30
CA ARG A 237 14.99 -14.09 -13.59
C ARG A 237 13.69 -14.05 -14.40
N PHE A 238 12.86 -15.09 -14.33
CA PHE A 238 11.61 -15.12 -15.07
C PHE A 238 10.57 -14.11 -14.56
N ILE A 239 10.70 -13.63 -13.32
CA ILE A 239 9.87 -12.55 -12.77
C ILE A 239 10.30 -11.20 -13.35
N LEU A 240 11.60 -11.00 -13.58
CA LEU A 240 12.18 -9.73 -14.04
C LEU A 240 12.07 -9.51 -15.56
N LEU A 241 12.00 -10.58 -16.35
CA LEU A 241 12.07 -10.54 -17.82
C LEU A 241 10.70 -10.57 -18.52
N ARG A 242 9.61 -10.48 -17.77
CA ARG A 242 8.25 -10.48 -18.31
C ARG A 242 7.72 -9.05 -18.45
#